data_AF-A0A1M6LG95-F1
#
_entry.id   AF-A0A1M6LG95-F1
#
_cell.length_a   1.000
_cell.length_b   1.000
_cell.length_c   1.000
_cell.angle_alpha   90.00
_cell.angle_beta   90.00
_cell.angle_gamma   90.00
#
_symmetry.space_group_name_H-M   'P 1'
#
loop_
_entity.id
_entity.type
_entity.pdbx_description
1 polymer ?
#
loop_
_entity_poly.entity_id
_entity_poly.type
_entity_poly.pdbx_seq_one_letter_code
_entity_poly.pdbx_strand_id
1 'polypeptide(L)'
;SSEAASYSAAPEDFTSLAIGVEGNVFTATASPSEGVTYQWYEANANNKTAVDDLTAIDGATAATFTLTDNSHDGNYLYVVASKTGYNDKLAVSSEAASYSE
;
A
#
# COMPACT_ATOMS: atom_id res chain seq x y z
N SER A 1 -8.29 -35.95 21.19
CA SER A 1 -7.36 -34.83 21.38
C SER A 1 -7.02 -34.24 20.03
N SER A 2 -7.50 -33.03 19.78
CA SER A 2 -7.12 -32.22 18.63
C SER A 2 -5.90 -31.40 19.02
N GLU A 3 -4.71 -31.87 18.65
CA GLU A 3 -3.46 -31.15 18.89
C GLU A 3 -2.71 -31.08 17.57
N ALA A 4 -3.10 -30.11 16.74
CA ALA A 4 -2.27 -29.65 15.65
C ALA A 4 -1.68 -28.31 16.08
N ALA A 5 -0.62 -28.38 16.90
CA ALA A 5 0.32 -27.28 17.02
C ALA A 5 1.14 -27.23 15.72
N SER A 6 0.56 -26.69 14.65
CA SER A 6 1.30 -26.37 13.44
C SER A 6 1.96 -25.00 13.63
N TYR A 7 3.02 -24.97 14.41
CA TYR A 7 3.89 -23.78 14.52
C TYR A 7 5.13 -24.00 13.64
N SER A 8 4.95 -23.84 12.33
CA SER A 8 6.04 -23.79 11.35
C SER A 8 5.60 -22.98 10.12
N ALA A 9 5.34 -21.70 10.29
CA ALA A 9 5.62 -20.76 9.21
C ALA A 9 6.96 -20.11 9.59
N ALA A 10 7.94 -20.14 8.70
CA ALA A 10 9.11 -19.27 8.80
C ALA A 10 8.63 -17.82 9.03
N PRO A 11 9.46 -16.90 9.53
CA PRO A 11 9.13 -15.49 9.43
C PRO A 11 8.92 -15.17 7.94
N GLU A 12 7.68 -15.23 7.46
CA GLU A 12 7.37 -15.04 6.05
C GLU A 12 7.66 -13.58 5.78
N ASP A 13 8.82 -13.34 5.18
CA ASP A 13 9.21 -12.05 4.66
C ASP A 13 8.10 -11.55 3.74
N PHE A 14 8.03 -10.23 3.62
CA PHE A 14 7.03 -9.60 2.81
C PHE A 14 7.27 -9.94 1.33
N THR A 15 6.47 -10.85 0.76
CA THR A 15 6.77 -11.46 -0.55
C THR A 15 6.24 -10.66 -1.73
N SER A 16 5.12 -9.95 -1.54
CA SER A 16 4.52 -9.16 -2.60
C SER A 16 3.64 -8.04 -2.06
N LEU A 17 3.56 -6.98 -2.87
CA LEU A 17 2.65 -5.85 -2.71
C LEU A 17 2.15 -5.42 -4.08
N ALA A 18 0.84 -5.23 -4.20
CA ALA A 18 0.20 -4.73 -5.40
C ALA A 18 -0.89 -3.72 -5.06
N ILE A 19 -1.15 -2.79 -5.98
CA ILE A 19 -2.33 -1.93 -5.94
C ILE A 19 -3.30 -2.38 -7.03
N GLY A 20 -4.53 -2.73 -6.63
CA GLY A 20 -5.67 -2.83 -7.53
C GLY A 20 -6.41 -1.50 -7.59
N VAL A 21 -6.89 -1.12 -8.77
CA VAL A 21 -7.66 0.12 -8.97
C VAL A 21 -9.02 -0.23 -9.55
N GLU A 22 -10.08 0.23 -8.90
CA GLU A 22 -11.48 0.08 -9.35
C GLU A 22 -12.19 1.44 -9.26
N GLY A 23 -12.27 2.14 -10.39
CA GLY A 23 -12.75 3.53 -10.44
C GLY A 23 -11.90 4.43 -9.54
N ASN A 24 -12.53 5.02 -8.53
CA ASN A 24 -11.91 5.94 -7.58
C ASN A 24 -11.31 5.23 -6.35
N VAL A 25 -11.34 3.90 -6.31
CA VAL A 25 -10.89 3.08 -5.16
C VAL A 25 -9.59 2.37 -5.49
N PHE A 26 -8.61 2.52 -4.59
CA PHE A 26 -7.29 1.90 -4.65
C PHE A 26 -7.18 0.90 -3.52
N THR A 27 -6.78 -0.33 -3.82
CA THR A 27 -6.70 -1.43 -2.85
C THR A 27 -5.29 -2.01 -2.84
N ALA A 28 -4.59 -1.85 -1.73
CA ALA A 28 -3.31 -2.48 -1.46
C ALA A 28 -3.52 -3.92 -1.01
N THR A 29 -2.88 -4.85 -1.72
CA THR A 29 -2.88 -6.27 -1.37
C THR A 29 -1.45 -6.72 -1.13
N ALA A 30 -1.21 -7.24 0.08
CA ALA A 30 0.07 -7.76 0.50
C ALA A 30 0.01 -9.24 0.83
N SER A 31 1.11 -9.95 0.56
CA SER A 31 1.27 -11.35 0.96
C SER A 31 2.61 -11.57 1.66
N PRO A 32 2.62 -12.09 2.90
CA PRO A 32 1.46 -12.30 3.79
C PRO A 32 0.84 -10.97 4.26
N SER A 33 -0.46 -10.98 4.60
CA SER A 33 -1.20 -9.79 5.07
C SER A 33 -1.21 -9.61 6.61
N GLU A 34 -0.83 -10.63 7.37
CA GLU A 34 -0.82 -10.57 8.83
C GLU A 34 0.32 -9.70 9.38
N GLY A 35 -0.02 -8.80 10.30
CA GLY A 35 0.95 -7.89 10.94
C GLY A 35 1.47 -6.78 10.02
N VAL A 36 0.78 -6.54 8.91
CA VAL A 36 1.13 -5.55 7.88
C VAL A 36 0.46 -4.22 8.19
N THR A 37 1.24 -3.16 8.10
CA THR A 37 0.81 -1.77 8.17
C THR A 37 0.98 -1.14 6.80
N TYR A 38 0.01 -0.32 6.39
CA TYR A 38 0.05 0.40 5.14
C TYR A 38 0.19 1.89 5.42
N GLN A 39 0.84 2.60 4.51
CA GLN A 39 0.82 4.04 4.46
C GLN A 39 0.74 4.47 3.00
N TRP A 40 -0.25 5.29 2.68
CA TRP A 40 -0.39 5.88 1.36
C TRP A 40 0.36 7.20 1.25
N TYR A 41 0.87 7.44 0.05
CA TYR A 41 1.56 8.65 -0.33
C TYR A 41 1.13 9.06 -1.74
N GLU A 42 1.34 10.32 -2.07
CA GLU A 42 1.15 10.84 -3.41
C GLU A 42 2.44 11.45 -3.98
N ALA A 43 2.60 11.32 -5.30
CA ALA A 43 3.63 12.00 -6.06
C ALA A 43 3.02 12.62 -7.31
N ASN A 44 3.43 13.84 -7.63
CA ASN A 44 3.12 14.42 -8.94
C ASN A 44 3.98 13.79 -10.04
N ALA A 45 3.61 14.01 -11.31
CA ALA A 45 4.35 13.47 -12.47
C ALA A 45 5.84 13.89 -12.55
N ASN A 46 6.23 14.98 -11.86
CA ASN A 46 7.61 15.47 -11.83
C ASN A 46 8.47 14.79 -10.74
N ASN A 47 7.86 14.21 -9.70
CA ASN A 47 8.53 13.64 -8.53
C ASN A 47 8.39 12.11 -8.43
N LYS A 48 8.14 11.39 -9.54
CA LYS A 48 7.76 9.97 -9.52
C LYS A 48 8.84 8.97 -9.04
N THR A 49 10.08 9.41 -8.81
CA THR A 49 11.24 8.50 -8.74
C THR A 49 11.88 8.31 -7.37
N ALA A 50 11.58 9.15 -6.37
CA ALA A 50 12.17 9.03 -5.04
C ALA A 50 11.09 8.84 -3.98
N VAL A 51 11.18 7.73 -3.22
CA VAL A 51 10.32 7.48 -2.06
C VAL A 51 10.43 8.62 -1.03
N ASP A 52 11.59 9.28 -0.96
CA ASP A 52 11.85 10.42 -0.08
C ASP A 52 11.11 11.70 -0.49
N ASP A 53 10.68 11.83 -1.75
CA ASP A 53 9.91 12.97 -2.28
C ASP A 53 8.40 12.72 -2.28
N LEU A 54 7.96 11.55 -1.77
CA LEU A 54 6.56 11.21 -1.64
C LEU A 54 5.92 11.99 -0.50
N THR A 55 4.76 12.60 -0.77
CA THR A 55 3.98 13.28 0.27
C THR A 55 3.06 12.27 0.95
N ALA A 56 3.24 12.06 2.25
CA ALA A 56 2.37 11.16 3.01
C ALA A 56 0.95 11.72 3.08
N ILE A 57 -0.03 10.87 2.79
CA ILE A 57 -1.45 11.22 2.95
C ILE A 57 -1.83 10.93 4.41
N ASP A 58 -2.16 11.98 5.16
CA ASP A 58 -2.43 11.88 6.59
C ASP A 58 -3.64 10.99 6.87
N GLY A 59 -3.51 10.07 7.84
CA GLY A 59 -4.57 9.11 8.20
C GLY A 59 -4.80 7.98 7.21
N ALA A 60 -4.14 7.96 6.05
CA ALA A 60 -4.30 6.91 5.05
C ALA A 60 -3.44 5.67 5.39
N THR A 61 -3.87 4.92 6.40
CA THR A 61 -3.20 3.66 6.83
C THR A 61 -4.00 2.40 6.54
N ALA A 62 -5.19 2.55 5.96
CA ALA A 62 -6.02 1.43 5.55
C ALA A 62 -5.45 0.78 4.28
N ALA A 63 -5.76 -0.50 4.07
CA ALA A 63 -5.44 -1.20 2.82
C ALA A 63 -6.19 -0.59 1.63
N THR A 64 -7.31 0.09 1.86
CA THR A 64 -8.08 0.76 0.81
C THR A 64 -7.99 2.27 0.96
N PHE A 65 -7.77 2.95 -0.15
CA PHE A 65 -7.82 4.40 -0.27
C PHE A 65 -8.85 4.78 -1.32
N THR A 66 -9.75 5.72 -1.02
CA THR A 66 -10.80 6.15 -1.94
C THR A 66 -10.63 7.63 -2.22
N LEU A 67 -10.59 8.00 -3.49
CA LEU A 67 -10.62 9.40 -3.90
C LEU A 67 -12.03 9.94 -3.64
N THR A 68 -12.13 10.87 -2.70
CA THR A 68 -13.37 11.59 -2.40
C THR A 68 -13.51 12.86 -3.22
N ASP A 69 -12.40 13.34 -3.78
CA ASP A 69 -12.28 14.60 -4.48
C ASP A 69 -11.11 14.53 -5.49
N ASN A 70 -11.00 15.58 -6.30
CA ASN A 70 -10.03 15.69 -7.40
C ASN A 70 -8.65 16.20 -6.96
N SER A 71 -8.37 16.27 -5.64
CA SER A 71 -7.08 16.74 -5.11
C SER A 71 -5.89 15.89 -5.55
N HIS A 72 -6.14 14.61 -5.88
CA HIS A 72 -5.13 13.66 -6.33
C HIS A 72 -5.20 13.36 -7.84
N ASP A 73 -6.08 14.03 -8.59
CA ASP A 73 -6.24 13.77 -10.02
C ASP A 73 -4.94 14.10 -10.77
N GLY A 74 -4.46 13.15 -11.58
CA GLY A 74 -3.17 13.23 -12.27
C GLY A 74 -1.94 12.95 -11.40
N ASN A 75 -2.09 12.72 -10.09
CA ASN A 75 -1.02 12.28 -9.20
C ASN A 75 -0.91 10.75 -9.20
N TYR A 76 0.25 10.23 -8.85
CA TYR A 76 0.50 8.80 -8.65
C TYR A 76 0.36 8.48 -7.16
N LEU A 77 -0.44 7.47 -6.83
CA LEU A 77 -0.57 6.98 -5.46
C LEU A 77 0.44 5.87 -5.21
N TYR A 78 1.16 5.99 -4.11
CA TYR A 78 2.11 4.98 -3.65
C TYR A 78 1.58 4.40 -2.36
N VAL A 79 1.66 3.09 -2.21
CA VAL A 79 1.46 2.45 -0.92
C VAL A 79 2.75 1.81 -0.49
N VAL A 80 3.17 2.15 0.73
CA VAL A 80 4.28 1.49 1.41
C VAL A 80 3.66 0.55 2.43
N ALA A 81 4.03 -0.72 2.35
CA ALA A 81 3.64 -1.71 3.32
C ALA A 81 4.84 -2.16 4.15
N SER A 82 4.66 -2.21 5.46
CA SER A 82 5.69 -2.58 6.45
C SER A 82 5.14 -3.64 7.39
N LYS A 83 5.90 -4.69 7.67
CA LYS A 83 5.49 -5.77 8.57
C LYS A 83 6.11 -5.61 9.95
N THR A 84 5.31 -5.76 11.00
CA THR A 84 5.78 -5.64 12.38
C THR A 84 6.85 -6.71 12.67
N GLY A 85 8.01 -6.28 13.16
CA GLY A 85 9.15 -7.17 13.44
C GLY A 85 10.14 -7.35 12.28
N TYR A 86 9.90 -6.71 11.14
CA TYR A 86 10.77 -6.74 9.95
C TYR A 86 11.17 -5.32 9.57
N ASN A 87 12.39 -5.15 9.06
CA ASN A 87 12.87 -3.85 8.58
C ASN A 87 12.53 -3.63 7.10
N ASP A 88 12.13 -4.68 6.39
CA ASP A 88 11.79 -4.62 4.98
C ASP A 88 10.44 -3.93 4.76
N LYS A 89 10.45 -3.04 3.77
CA LYS A 89 9.28 -2.33 3.28
C LYS A 89 9.17 -2.59 1.78
N LEU A 90 7.98 -2.89 1.30
CA LEU A 90 7.70 -2.82 -0.13
C LEU A 90 6.92 -1.54 -0.41
N ALA A 91 7.25 -0.92 -1.53
CA ALA A 91 6.52 0.20 -2.07
C ALA A 91 6.10 -0.14 -3.49
N VAL A 92 4.86 0.19 -3.83
CA VAL A 92 4.34 0.06 -5.19
C VAL A 92 3.53 1.32 -5.50
N SER A 93 3.54 1.73 -6.77
CA SER A 93 2.72 2.83 -7.27
C SER A 93 1.53 2.31 -8.07
N SER A 94 0.44 3.05 -8.03
CA SER A 94 -0.66 2.94 -8.97
C SER A 94 -0.29 3.59 -10.29
N GLU A 95 -1.17 3.44 -11.29
CA GLU A 95 -1.22 4.38 -12.41
C GLU A 95 -1.65 5.77 -11.93
N ALA A 96 -1.56 6.78 -12.81
CA ALA A 96 -2.01 8.12 -12.49
C ALA A 96 -3.49 8.07 -12.05
N ALA A 97 -3.75 8.56 -10.85
CA ALA A 97 -5.08 8.58 -10.27
C ALA A 97 -6.00 9.44 -11.13
N SER A 98 -7.21 8.93 -11.36
CA SER A 98 -8.25 9.64 -12.09
C SER A 98 -9.53 9.60 -11.27
N TYR A 99 -10.04 10.77 -10.94
CA TYR A 99 -11.31 10.93 -10.25
C TYR A 99 -12.42 11.09 -11.28
N SER A 100 -13.34 10.13 -11.32
CA SER A 100 -14.60 10.27 -12.07
C SER A 100 -15.74 10.63 -11.10
N GLU A 101 -16.42 11.75 -11.36
CA GLU A 101 -17.68 12.18 -10.69
C GLU A 101 -18.86 11.25 -10.99
#